data_AF-A0AAN7BP22-F1
#
_entry.id   AF-A0AAN7BP22-F1
#
_cell.length_a   1.000
_cell.length_b   1.000
_cell.length_c   1.000
_cell.angle_alpha   90.00
_cell.angle_beta   90.00
_cell.angle_gamma   90.00
#
_symmetry.space_group_name_H-M   'P 1'
#
loop_
_entity.id
_entity.type
_entity.pdbx_description
1 polymer ?
#
loop_
_entity_poly.entity_id
_entity_poly.type
_entity_poly.pdbx_seq_one_letter_code
_entity_poly.pdbx_strand_id
1 'polypeptide(L)'
;MAAQRPSLFTRGLSSLSQSSDPNSPSVTTPAEQRDDAKRNFLKAMRPLPTQHYWNVWFDRQAKDQQSNNGEYHAQLEQLGTQIESVQDFWRYNNNTPVDQIKMRESIYLFKSGFKPIWEDRRNILGGSWTFRVPKSIGPDVWTRVQLLAIGEKLQDALETGDQICGVGLSVRFNSHLISIWHRDSSKKKSIDALLEAVLEDLPPELTPKPDNYFYKRHMDHQGFTVPPELQAVVDSHKAREAAAAAKAKTDEAAAAEPAQPTPSGPEIVEVPPSGEK
;
A
#
# COMPACT_ATOMS: atom_id res chain seq x y z
N MET A 1 -78.91 27.21 -18.19
CA MET A 1 -78.04 27.86 -17.19
C MET A 1 -76.84 26.96 -16.93
N ALA A 2 -75.67 27.29 -17.47
CA ALA A 2 -74.43 26.52 -17.26
C ALA A 2 -73.58 27.27 -16.22
N ALA A 3 -73.24 26.59 -15.11
CA ALA A 3 -72.44 27.16 -14.04
C ALA A 3 -70.98 27.33 -14.47
N GLN A 4 -70.44 28.54 -14.38
CA GLN A 4 -69.00 28.80 -14.54
C GLN A 4 -68.24 28.24 -13.33
N ARG A 5 -67.22 27.43 -13.59
CA ARG A 5 -66.28 26.96 -12.56
C ARG A 5 -65.37 28.13 -12.13
N PRO A 6 -65.08 28.31 -10.84
CA PRO A 6 -64.22 29.39 -10.39
C PRO A 6 -62.77 29.14 -10.81
N SER A 7 -62.09 30.17 -11.31
CA SER A 7 -60.65 30.14 -11.56
C SER A 7 -59.88 30.21 -10.25
N LEU A 8 -59.03 29.22 -9.98
CA LEU A 8 -58.11 29.24 -8.84
C LEU A 8 -57.02 30.29 -9.08
N PHE A 9 -57.05 31.37 -8.30
CA PHE A 9 -55.97 32.36 -8.24
C PHE A 9 -54.81 31.82 -7.41
N THR A 10 -53.70 31.43 -8.04
CA THR A 10 -52.44 31.14 -7.35
C THR A 10 -51.56 32.40 -7.37
N ARG A 11 -51.60 33.21 -6.31
CA ARG A 11 -50.63 34.30 -6.13
C ARG A 11 -49.29 33.71 -5.65
N GLY A 12 -48.21 33.96 -6.37
CA GLY A 12 -46.85 33.67 -5.94
C GLY A 12 -46.07 32.64 -6.75
N LEU A 13 -46.64 32.07 -7.82
CA LEU A 13 -45.84 31.42 -8.86
C LEU A 13 -45.54 32.47 -9.92
N SER A 14 -44.27 32.85 -10.05
CA SER A 14 -43.78 33.57 -11.22
C SER A 14 -44.34 32.87 -12.45
N SER A 15 -45.15 33.58 -13.25
CA SER A 15 -45.56 33.11 -14.55
C SER A 15 -44.29 32.65 -15.28
N LEU A 16 -44.22 31.38 -15.68
CA LEU A 16 -43.31 30.96 -16.73
C LEU A 16 -43.71 31.73 -17.99
N SER A 17 -43.22 32.96 -18.10
CA SER A 17 -43.02 33.59 -19.39
C SER A 17 -41.83 32.87 -19.99
N GLN A 18 -42.11 31.77 -20.69
CA GLN A 18 -41.21 31.28 -21.71
C GLN A 18 -41.20 32.34 -22.81
N SER A 19 -40.38 33.39 -22.64
CA SER A 19 -39.84 34.10 -23.80
C SER A 19 -38.91 33.10 -24.50
N SER A 20 -39.48 32.34 -25.41
CA SER A 20 -38.75 31.46 -26.30
C SER A 20 -38.13 32.34 -27.39
N ASP A 21 -36.88 32.75 -27.17
CA ASP A 21 -36.03 33.14 -28.29
C ASP A 21 -35.66 31.86 -29.05
N PRO A 22 -36.13 31.66 -30.31
CA PRO A 22 -35.89 30.44 -31.07
C PRO A 22 -34.42 30.27 -31.52
N ASN A 23 -33.53 31.20 -31.14
CA ASN A 23 -32.13 31.22 -31.53
C ASN A 23 -31.14 31.23 -30.36
N SER A 24 -31.59 30.92 -29.13
CA SER A 24 -30.70 30.73 -27.98
C SER A 24 -30.23 29.27 -27.90
N PRO A 25 -28.93 28.96 -28.01
CA PRO A 25 -28.42 27.59 -28.11
C PRO A 25 -28.46 26.79 -26.80
N SER A 26 -29.20 27.22 -25.77
CA SER A 26 -29.19 26.56 -24.46
C SER A 26 -30.49 26.68 -23.65
N VAL A 27 -31.65 26.37 -24.23
CA VAL A 27 -32.88 26.18 -23.45
C VAL A 27 -33.17 24.68 -23.31
N THR A 28 -32.49 24.02 -22.38
CA THR A 28 -32.89 22.68 -21.93
C THR A 28 -34.24 22.76 -21.23
N THR A 29 -35.16 21.89 -21.60
CA THR A 29 -36.49 21.82 -20.99
C THR A 29 -36.39 21.46 -19.51
N PRO A 30 -37.37 21.86 -18.65
CA PRO A 30 -37.38 21.46 -17.24
C PRO A 30 -37.37 19.94 -17.02
N ALA A 31 -37.85 19.15 -18.00
CA ALA A 31 -37.76 17.70 -17.98
C ALA A 31 -36.32 17.21 -18.22
N GLU A 32 -35.63 17.74 -19.22
CA GLU A 32 -34.22 17.43 -19.50
C GLU A 32 -33.31 17.82 -18.34
N GLN A 33 -33.55 18.97 -17.70
CA GLN A 33 -32.81 19.39 -16.50
C GLN A 33 -33.00 18.41 -15.33
N ARG A 34 -34.21 17.89 -15.14
CA ARG A 34 -34.48 16.86 -14.12
C ARG A 34 -33.78 15.55 -14.43
N ASP A 35 -33.74 15.15 -15.69
CA ASP A 35 -33.10 13.91 -16.11
C ASP A 35 -31.56 14.01 -16.11
N ASP A 36 -30.99 15.17 -16.41
CA ASP A 36 -29.57 15.47 -16.21
C ASP A 36 -29.21 15.47 -14.73
N ALA A 37 -30.03 16.08 -13.87
CA ALA A 37 -29.83 16.06 -12.43
C ALA A 37 -29.87 14.63 -11.86
N LYS A 38 -30.82 13.79 -12.32
CA LYS A 38 -30.88 12.37 -11.95
C LYS A 38 -29.64 11.60 -12.44
N ARG A 39 -29.22 11.82 -13.69
CA ARG A 39 -28.01 11.17 -14.24
C ARG A 39 -26.76 11.57 -13.48
N ASN A 40 -26.59 12.85 -13.17
CA ASN A 40 -25.48 13.35 -12.37
C ASN A 40 -25.52 12.81 -10.94
N PHE A 41 -26.70 12.73 -10.32
CA PHE A 41 -26.87 12.13 -9.01
C PHE A 41 -26.49 10.64 -9.02
N LEU A 42 -26.98 9.85 -9.97
CA LEU A 42 -26.64 8.43 -10.10
C LEU A 42 -25.15 8.21 -10.39
N LYS A 43 -24.52 9.12 -11.16
CA LYS A 43 -23.07 9.10 -11.40
C LYS A 43 -22.27 9.41 -10.14
N ALA A 44 -22.69 10.40 -9.36
CA ALA A 44 -22.05 10.76 -8.09
C ALA A 44 -22.21 9.68 -7.01
N MET A 45 -23.32 8.93 -7.07
CA MET A 45 -23.60 7.80 -6.18
C MET A 45 -22.90 6.50 -6.59
N ARG A 46 -22.21 6.47 -7.73
CA ARG A 46 -21.48 5.27 -8.16
C ARG A 46 -20.32 5.01 -7.18
N PRO A 47 -20.16 3.77 -6.69
CA PRO A 47 -19.01 3.41 -5.89
C PRO A 47 -17.70 3.75 -6.60
N LEU A 48 -16.75 4.31 -5.86
CA LEU A 48 -15.42 4.62 -6.40
C LEU A 48 -14.58 3.34 -6.30
N PRO A 49 -14.19 2.73 -7.43
CA PRO A 49 -13.48 1.46 -7.39
C PRO A 49 -12.09 1.64 -6.79
N THR A 50 -11.62 0.61 -6.08
CA THR A 50 -10.20 0.50 -5.72
C THR A 50 -9.41 -0.03 -6.92
N GLN A 51 -8.12 0.29 -6.98
CA GLN A 51 -7.25 -0.18 -8.08
C GLN A 51 -7.11 -1.72 -8.07
N HIS A 52 -7.01 -2.29 -6.86
CA HIS A 52 -7.01 -3.73 -6.62
C HIS A 52 -8.18 -4.09 -5.72
N TYR A 53 -8.63 -5.34 -5.81
CA TYR A 53 -9.57 -5.87 -4.84
C TYR A 53 -8.86 -6.36 -3.59
N TRP A 54 -9.50 -6.22 -2.44
CA TRP A 54 -8.92 -6.56 -1.14
C TRP A 54 -9.82 -7.52 -0.36
N ASN A 55 -9.21 -8.46 0.35
CA ASN A 55 -9.90 -9.39 1.23
C ASN A 55 -9.41 -9.17 2.66
N VAL A 56 -10.35 -9.20 3.60
CA VAL A 56 -10.05 -9.12 5.03
C VAL A 56 -9.89 -10.52 5.57
N TRP A 57 -8.86 -10.75 6.36
CA TRP A 57 -8.60 -12.03 7.03
C TRP A 57 -8.46 -11.83 8.52
N PHE A 58 -8.86 -12.83 9.28
CA PHE A 58 -8.72 -12.86 10.73
C PHE A 58 -8.03 -14.16 11.15
N ASP A 59 -6.94 -14.04 11.90
CA ASP A 59 -6.22 -15.17 12.47
C ASP A 59 -6.55 -15.27 13.97
N ARG A 60 -7.23 -16.35 14.32
CA ARG A 60 -7.49 -16.71 15.72
C ARG A 60 -6.42 -17.69 16.18
N GLN A 61 -5.53 -17.26 17.05
CA GLN A 61 -4.67 -18.21 17.74
C GLN A 61 -5.50 -18.96 18.79
N ALA A 62 -5.70 -20.27 18.58
CA ALA A 62 -6.35 -21.14 19.54
C ALA A 62 -5.58 -21.13 20.87
N LYS A 63 -6.30 -20.92 21.99
CA LYS A 63 -5.72 -20.83 23.34
C LYS A 63 -4.94 -22.09 23.76
N ASP A 64 -5.21 -23.23 23.13
CA ASP A 64 -4.67 -24.55 23.50
C ASP A 64 -3.64 -25.10 22.51
N GLN A 65 -3.27 -24.36 21.45
CA GLN A 65 -2.13 -24.74 20.62
C GLN A 65 -0.82 -24.21 21.22
N GLN A 66 -0.50 -24.67 22.42
CA GLN A 66 0.90 -25.05 22.66
C GLN A 66 1.13 -26.29 21.78
N SER A 67 1.47 -26.08 20.51
CA SER A 67 1.98 -27.21 19.74
C SER A 67 3.25 -27.65 20.46
N ASN A 68 3.26 -28.91 20.92
CA ASN A 68 4.42 -29.52 21.57
C ASN A 68 5.69 -29.51 20.67
N ASN A 69 5.56 -29.06 19.41
CA ASN A 69 6.60 -29.04 18.39
C ASN A 69 6.91 -27.65 17.80
N GLY A 70 6.30 -26.55 18.27
CA GLY A 70 6.59 -25.19 17.78
C GLY A 70 6.11 -24.88 16.34
N GLU A 71 5.28 -25.76 15.75
CA GLU A 71 4.64 -25.54 14.46
C GLU A 71 3.53 -24.49 14.60
N TYR A 72 3.59 -23.41 13.83
CA TYR A 72 2.56 -22.37 13.73
C TYR A 72 1.52 -22.80 12.71
N HIS A 73 0.26 -22.97 13.14
CA HIS A 73 -0.85 -23.20 12.23
C HIS A 73 -1.80 -22.01 12.26
N ALA A 74 -1.79 -21.21 11.20
CA ALA A 74 -2.67 -20.05 11.08
C ALA A 74 -4.12 -20.52 10.88
N GLN A 75 -5.03 -20.12 11.77
CA GLN A 75 -6.46 -20.38 11.59
C GLN A 75 -7.10 -19.16 10.92
N LEU A 76 -6.79 -19.02 9.63
CA LEU A 76 -7.22 -17.87 8.84
C LEU A 76 -8.66 -18.02 8.34
N GLU A 77 -9.50 -17.11 8.81
CA GLU A 77 -10.86 -16.93 8.35
C GLU A 77 -10.94 -15.68 7.46
N GLN A 78 -11.47 -15.81 6.25
CA GLN A 78 -11.79 -14.64 5.43
C GLN A 78 -13.08 -14.00 5.96
N LEU A 79 -13.02 -12.71 6.28
CA LEU A 79 -14.16 -11.96 6.80
C LEU A 79 -14.89 -11.22 5.68
N GLY A 80 -16.22 -11.37 5.65
CA GLY A 80 -17.10 -10.60 4.77
C GLY A 80 -16.88 -10.83 3.28
N THR A 81 -17.37 -9.89 2.47
CA THR A 81 -17.16 -9.88 1.02
C THR A 81 -15.88 -9.13 0.66
N GLN A 82 -15.43 -9.36 -0.57
CA GLN A 82 -14.32 -8.63 -1.16
C GLN A 82 -14.61 -7.12 -1.16
N ILE A 83 -13.59 -6.32 -0.86
CA ILE A 83 -13.60 -4.87 -0.96
C ILE A 83 -13.20 -4.50 -2.38
N GLU A 84 -14.16 -3.96 -3.13
CA GLU A 84 -13.99 -3.55 -4.54
C GLU A 84 -14.06 -2.03 -4.71
N SER A 85 -14.49 -1.31 -3.66
CA SER A 85 -14.69 0.13 -3.69
C SER A 85 -14.29 0.81 -2.38
N VAL A 86 -14.07 2.12 -2.44
CA VAL A 86 -13.81 2.97 -1.27
C VAL A 86 -14.97 2.88 -0.27
N GLN A 87 -16.22 2.79 -0.76
CA GLN A 87 -17.40 2.62 0.07
C GLN A 87 -17.40 1.27 0.81
N ASP A 88 -16.99 0.18 0.14
CA ASP A 88 -16.90 -1.12 0.79
C ASP A 88 -15.80 -1.16 1.84
N PHE A 89 -14.66 -0.49 1.58
CA PHE A 89 -13.63 -0.32 2.59
C PHE A 89 -14.18 0.38 3.83
N TRP A 90 -14.85 1.53 3.68
CA TRP A 90 -15.39 2.27 4.83
C TRP A 90 -16.52 1.50 5.54
N ARG A 91 -17.33 0.72 4.82
CA ARG A 91 -18.30 -0.19 5.44
C ARG A 91 -17.60 -1.21 6.33
N TYR A 92 -16.54 -1.85 5.84
CA TYR A 92 -15.75 -2.78 6.64
C TYR A 92 -15.08 -2.08 7.83
N ASN A 93 -14.32 -1.00 7.57
CA ASN A 93 -13.49 -0.33 8.56
C ASN A 93 -14.33 0.24 9.71
N ASN A 94 -15.45 0.90 9.41
CA ASN A 94 -16.34 1.48 10.43
C ASN A 94 -17.06 0.44 11.30
N ASN A 95 -17.25 -0.78 10.80
CA ASN A 95 -17.96 -1.85 11.51
C ASN A 95 -17.03 -2.89 12.13
N THR A 96 -15.71 -2.70 12.03
CA THR A 96 -14.71 -3.62 12.60
C THR A 96 -14.28 -3.12 13.97
N PRO A 97 -14.60 -3.83 15.07
CA PRO A 97 -14.24 -3.43 16.42
C PRO A 97 -12.77 -3.79 16.72
N VAL A 98 -11.83 -3.01 16.16
CA VAL A 98 -10.38 -3.24 16.28
C VAL A 98 -9.92 -3.24 17.75
N ASP A 99 -10.55 -2.44 18.59
CA ASP A 99 -10.33 -2.33 20.02
C ASP A 99 -10.72 -3.60 20.81
N GLN A 100 -11.59 -4.44 20.24
CA GLN A 100 -12.07 -5.69 20.87
C GLN A 100 -11.29 -6.94 20.45
N ILE A 101 -10.33 -6.80 19.52
CA ILE A 101 -9.47 -7.90 19.09
C ILE A 101 -8.58 -8.33 20.26
N LYS A 102 -8.54 -9.64 20.55
CA LYS A 102 -7.89 -10.16 21.75
C LYS A 102 -6.39 -10.34 21.53
N MET A 103 -5.66 -10.42 22.64
CA MET A 103 -4.22 -10.70 22.61
C MET A 103 -3.93 -11.99 21.81
N ARG A 104 -2.92 -11.92 20.94
CA ARG A 104 -2.48 -12.97 20.00
C ARG A 104 -3.39 -13.18 18.78
N GLU A 105 -4.49 -12.46 18.66
CA GLU A 105 -5.28 -12.43 17.42
C GLU A 105 -4.69 -11.37 16.46
N SER A 106 -4.95 -11.59 15.17
CA SER A 106 -4.51 -10.67 14.12
C SER A 106 -5.60 -10.48 13.06
N ILE A 107 -5.68 -9.27 12.52
CA ILE A 107 -6.53 -8.93 11.38
C ILE A 107 -5.66 -8.43 10.24
N TYR A 108 -6.01 -8.79 9.01
CA TYR A 108 -5.23 -8.48 7.81
C TYR A 108 -6.13 -7.95 6.71
N LEU A 109 -5.61 -7.05 5.90
CA LEU A 109 -6.20 -6.56 4.66
C LEU A 109 -5.21 -6.85 3.51
N PHE A 110 -5.53 -7.84 2.69
CA PHE A 110 -4.62 -8.35 1.65
C PHE A 110 -5.22 -8.20 0.26
N LYS A 111 -4.38 -7.92 -0.74
CA LYS A 111 -4.81 -7.91 -2.14
C LYS A 111 -5.38 -9.28 -2.51
N SER A 112 -6.39 -9.29 -3.38
CA SER A 112 -7.06 -10.51 -3.80
C SER A 112 -6.08 -11.50 -4.44
N GLY A 113 -6.20 -12.77 -4.05
CA GLY A 113 -5.28 -13.84 -4.44
C GLY A 113 -3.98 -13.90 -3.63
N PHE A 114 -3.78 -13.05 -2.62
CA PHE A 114 -2.77 -13.24 -1.58
C PHE A 114 -3.43 -13.75 -0.29
N LYS A 115 -2.73 -14.62 0.44
CA LYS A 115 -3.08 -15.04 1.78
C LYS A 115 -2.05 -14.51 2.78
N PRO A 116 -2.42 -14.10 4.00
CA PRO A 116 -1.48 -13.60 5.01
C PRO A 116 -0.72 -14.75 5.71
N ILE A 117 -0.07 -15.60 4.92
CA ILE A 117 0.85 -16.67 5.38
C ILE A 117 2.17 -16.54 4.63
N TRP A 118 3.28 -16.89 5.28
CA TRP A 118 4.61 -16.77 4.67
C TRP A 118 4.84 -17.81 3.56
N GLU A 119 4.19 -18.96 3.70
CA GLU A 119 4.29 -20.12 2.82
C GLU A 119 3.49 -19.96 1.52
N ASP A 120 2.69 -18.89 1.40
CA ASP A 120 2.01 -18.58 0.14
C ASP A 120 3.05 -18.33 -0.95
N ARG A 121 2.84 -18.94 -2.13
CA ARG A 121 3.74 -18.80 -3.28
C ARG A 121 4.06 -17.36 -3.64
N ARG A 122 3.13 -16.44 -3.39
CA ARG A 122 3.29 -15.01 -3.68
C ARG A 122 3.94 -14.23 -2.55
N ASN A 123 4.13 -14.82 -1.37
CA ASN A 123 4.79 -14.17 -0.23
C ASN A 123 6.16 -14.77 0.08
N ILE A 124 6.47 -15.98 -0.39
CA ILE A 124 7.64 -16.76 0.07
C ILE A 124 8.99 -16.05 -0.12
N LEU A 125 9.11 -15.18 -1.13
CA LEU A 125 10.33 -14.38 -1.42
C LEU A 125 10.27 -12.98 -0.80
N GLY A 126 9.16 -12.65 -0.16
CA GLY A 126 8.86 -11.33 0.35
C GLY A 126 9.39 -11.07 1.74
N GLY A 127 8.95 -9.95 2.27
CA GLY A 127 9.20 -9.56 3.65
C GLY A 127 8.19 -8.55 4.12
N SER A 128 8.35 -8.14 5.38
CA SER A 128 7.47 -7.17 5.99
C SER A 128 8.21 -6.16 6.85
N TRP A 129 7.77 -4.91 6.74
CA TRP A 129 7.98 -3.93 7.80
C TRP A 129 6.98 -4.18 8.92
N THR A 130 7.44 -4.13 10.16
CA THR A 130 6.59 -4.21 11.35
C THR A 130 6.84 -2.99 12.24
N PHE A 131 5.78 -2.24 12.50
CA PHE A 131 5.73 -1.08 13.39
C PHE A 131 5.07 -1.49 14.71
N ARG A 132 5.79 -1.35 15.81
CA ARG A 132 5.29 -1.55 17.17
C ARG A 132 4.75 -0.23 17.70
N VAL A 133 3.45 -0.17 17.95
CA VAL A 133 2.78 1.04 18.44
C VAL A 133 2.01 0.77 19.74
N PRO A 134 1.90 1.77 20.64
CA PRO A 134 1.02 1.66 21.81
C PRO A 134 -0.41 1.34 21.40
N LYS A 135 -1.11 0.56 22.24
CA LYS A 135 -2.51 0.17 21.98
C LYS A 135 -3.45 1.37 21.84
N SER A 136 -3.15 2.47 22.52
CA SER A 136 -3.94 3.71 22.47
C SER A 136 -3.98 4.36 21.09
N ILE A 137 -2.92 4.20 20.28
CA ILE A 137 -2.84 4.78 18.93
C ILE A 137 -2.94 3.72 17.83
N GLY A 138 -2.90 2.44 18.19
CA GLY A 138 -2.84 1.34 17.24
C GLY A 138 -4.00 1.29 16.24
N PRO A 139 -5.27 1.49 16.65
CA PRO A 139 -6.39 1.58 15.71
C PRO A 139 -6.24 2.71 14.68
N ASP A 140 -5.73 3.88 15.08
CA ASP A 140 -5.56 5.02 14.18
C ASP A 140 -4.42 4.77 13.18
N VAL A 141 -3.28 4.26 13.65
CA VAL A 141 -2.16 3.85 12.79
C VAL A 141 -2.61 2.77 11.81
N TRP A 142 -3.40 1.79 12.29
CA TRP A 142 -3.96 0.73 11.44
C TRP A 142 -4.85 1.27 10.33
N THR A 143 -5.78 2.18 10.64
CA THR A 143 -6.63 2.81 9.64
C THR A 143 -5.81 3.61 8.65
N ARG A 144 -4.80 4.38 9.10
CA ARG A 144 -3.93 5.14 8.21
C ARG A 144 -3.14 4.25 7.26
N VAL A 145 -2.54 3.16 7.76
CA VAL A 145 -1.80 2.19 6.94
C VAL A 145 -2.71 1.49 5.93
N GLN A 146 -3.94 1.14 6.30
CA GLN A 146 -4.91 0.62 5.34
C GLN A 146 -5.23 1.62 4.24
N LEU A 147 -5.39 2.91 4.56
CA LEU A 147 -5.61 3.96 3.56
C LEU A 147 -4.42 4.10 2.60
N LEU A 148 -3.18 4.01 3.09
CA LEU A 148 -1.99 4.00 2.24
C LEU A 148 -1.94 2.78 1.31
N ALA A 149 -2.46 1.63 1.78
CA ALA A 149 -2.54 0.41 0.99
C ALA A 149 -3.62 0.52 -0.11
N ILE A 150 -4.88 0.81 0.25
CA ILE A 150 -5.99 0.85 -0.71
C ILE A 150 -5.94 2.07 -1.65
N GLY A 151 -5.27 3.14 -1.22
CA GLY A 151 -4.98 4.33 -2.02
C GLY A 151 -3.74 4.20 -2.90
N GLU A 152 -3.13 3.00 -2.96
CA GLU A 152 -1.94 2.63 -3.76
C GLU A 152 -0.65 3.40 -3.46
N LYS A 153 -0.61 4.31 -2.49
CA LYS A 153 0.63 4.98 -2.05
C LYS A 153 1.76 4.00 -1.70
N LEU A 154 1.45 2.91 -1.01
CA LEU A 154 2.44 1.87 -0.70
C LEU A 154 2.91 1.12 -1.93
N GLN A 155 2.05 0.95 -2.95
CA GLN A 155 2.40 0.26 -4.19
C GLN A 155 3.25 1.15 -5.09
N ASP A 156 2.95 2.45 -5.14
CA ASP A 156 3.67 3.45 -5.93
C ASP A 156 5.11 3.69 -5.42
N ALA A 157 5.36 3.43 -4.12
CA ALA A 157 6.69 3.48 -3.54
C ALA A 157 7.61 2.32 -3.96
N LEU A 158 7.07 1.25 -4.52
CA LEU A 158 7.84 0.04 -4.85
C LEU A 158 8.54 0.13 -6.21
N GLU A 159 9.68 -0.53 -6.34
CA GLU A 159 10.35 -0.71 -7.63
C GLU A 159 9.54 -1.59 -8.58
N THR A 160 9.73 -1.37 -9.89
CA THR A 160 9.10 -2.16 -10.94
C THR A 160 9.24 -3.67 -10.70
N GLY A 161 8.13 -4.39 -10.79
CA GLY A 161 8.07 -5.84 -10.60
C GLY A 161 8.02 -6.29 -9.13
N ASP A 162 7.91 -5.37 -8.17
CA ASP A 162 7.52 -5.65 -6.79
C ASP A 162 6.04 -5.31 -6.58
N GLN A 163 5.43 -5.87 -5.55
CA GLN A 163 4.01 -5.73 -5.31
C GLN A 163 3.70 -5.75 -3.82
N ILE A 164 2.81 -4.86 -3.38
CA ILE A 164 2.20 -4.95 -2.07
C ILE A 164 1.32 -6.20 -2.00
N CYS A 165 1.57 -7.04 -1.01
CA CYS A 165 0.74 -8.20 -0.71
C CYS A 165 -0.45 -7.78 0.15
N GLY A 166 -0.18 -7.04 1.21
CA GLY A 166 -1.19 -6.65 2.18
C GLY A 166 -0.61 -6.00 3.43
N VAL A 167 -1.51 -5.64 4.34
CA VAL A 167 -1.18 -5.04 5.63
C VAL A 167 -1.90 -5.80 6.75
N GLY A 168 -1.38 -5.75 7.97
CA GLY A 168 -2.00 -6.41 9.12
C GLY A 168 -1.81 -5.70 10.43
N LEU A 169 -2.74 -5.90 11.36
CA LEU A 169 -2.64 -5.56 12.77
C LEU A 169 -2.63 -6.85 13.59
N SER A 170 -1.63 -7.01 14.44
CA SER A 170 -1.55 -8.10 15.40
C SER A 170 -1.52 -7.57 16.83
N VAL A 171 -2.43 -8.05 17.68
CA VAL A 171 -2.51 -7.60 19.07
C VAL A 171 -1.48 -8.35 19.93
N ARG A 172 -0.65 -7.62 20.66
CA ARG A 172 0.31 -8.14 21.64
C ARG A 172 -0.03 -7.65 23.04
N PHE A 173 0.76 -8.06 24.03
CA PHE A 173 0.48 -7.76 25.44
C PHE A 173 0.39 -6.25 25.70
N ASN A 174 1.42 -5.49 25.29
CA ASN A 174 1.55 -4.05 25.56
C ASN A 174 1.49 -3.16 24.30
N SER A 175 1.29 -3.74 23.12
CA SER A 175 1.40 -3.03 21.85
C SER A 175 0.53 -3.66 20.77
N HIS A 176 0.24 -2.91 19.72
CA HIS A 176 -0.17 -3.44 18.43
C HIS A 176 1.05 -3.49 17.51
N LEU A 177 1.14 -4.56 16.72
CA LEU A 177 2.10 -4.67 15.63
C LEU A 177 1.37 -4.40 14.33
N ILE A 178 1.74 -3.34 13.63
CA ILE A 178 1.22 -3.02 12.31
C ILE A 178 2.26 -3.51 11.29
N SER A 179 1.86 -4.37 10.37
CA SER A 179 2.75 -4.97 9.39
C SER A 179 2.36 -4.59 7.96
N ILE A 180 3.36 -4.43 7.10
CA ILE A 180 3.19 -4.13 5.67
C ILE A 180 4.03 -5.13 4.89
N TRP A 181 3.38 -5.90 4.03
CA TRP A 181 3.96 -7.05 3.33
C TRP A 181 4.12 -6.73 1.85
N HIS A 182 5.29 -7.06 1.30
CA HIS A 182 5.57 -6.96 -0.13
C HIS A 182 6.24 -8.24 -0.66
N ARG A 183 6.26 -8.39 -1.98
CA ARG A 183 6.55 -9.66 -2.65
C ARG A 183 8.03 -10.01 -2.73
N ASP A 184 8.92 -9.02 -2.79
CA ASP A 184 10.33 -9.24 -3.13
C ASP A 184 11.29 -8.55 -2.16
N SER A 185 11.82 -9.33 -1.21
CA SER A 185 12.76 -8.85 -0.20
C SER A 185 14.19 -8.61 -0.72
N SER A 186 14.48 -8.92 -1.98
CA SER A 186 15.79 -8.60 -2.58
C SER A 186 15.90 -7.12 -2.97
N LYS A 187 14.77 -6.42 -3.07
CA LYS A 187 14.68 -5.03 -3.54
C LYS A 187 14.86 -4.04 -2.42
N LYS A 188 16.12 -3.71 -2.15
CA LYS A 188 16.47 -2.77 -1.07
C LYS A 188 15.79 -1.41 -1.22
N LYS A 189 15.66 -0.86 -2.43
CA LYS A 189 15.00 0.46 -2.60
C LYS A 189 13.51 0.39 -2.31
N SER A 190 12.82 -0.68 -2.73
CA SER A 190 11.44 -0.94 -2.30
C SER A 190 11.31 -0.96 -0.77
N ILE A 191 12.21 -1.66 -0.08
CA ILE A 191 12.20 -1.77 1.39
C ILE A 191 12.36 -0.38 2.02
N ASP A 192 13.36 0.38 1.60
CA ASP A 192 13.65 1.69 2.17
C ASP A 192 12.50 2.69 1.86
N ALA A 193 11.98 2.69 0.63
CA ALA A 193 10.89 3.56 0.19
C ALA A 193 9.55 3.28 0.90
N LEU A 194 9.28 2.02 1.25
CA LEU A 194 8.09 1.69 2.07
C LEU A 194 8.17 2.31 3.46
N LEU A 195 9.35 2.31 4.08
CA LEU A 195 9.53 2.93 5.38
C LEU A 195 9.31 4.44 5.28
N GLU A 196 9.94 5.07 4.28
CA GLU A 196 9.81 6.50 3.99
C GLU A 196 8.34 6.89 3.78
N ALA A 197 7.63 6.21 2.90
CA ALA A 197 6.22 6.49 2.61
C ALA A 197 5.33 6.43 3.86
N VAL A 198 5.59 5.49 4.78
CA VAL A 198 4.83 5.39 6.04
C VAL A 198 5.17 6.54 6.99
N LEU A 199 6.46 6.87 7.13
CA LEU A 199 6.90 7.92 8.06
C LEU A 199 6.51 9.33 7.58
N GLU A 200 6.43 9.55 6.27
CA GLU A 200 5.99 10.82 5.68
C GLU A 200 4.48 11.05 5.83
N ASP A 201 3.66 9.99 5.69
CA ASP A 201 2.21 10.11 5.71
C ASP A 201 1.58 9.96 7.10
N LEU A 202 2.33 9.47 8.10
CA LEU A 202 1.86 9.42 9.48
C LEU A 202 2.02 10.80 10.15
N PRO A 203 0.97 11.32 10.81
CA PRO A 203 1.12 12.55 11.57
C PRO A 203 2.05 12.34 12.78
N PRO A 204 2.75 13.38 13.26
CA PRO A 204 3.81 13.25 14.27
C PRO A 204 3.41 12.51 15.55
N GLU A 205 2.16 12.63 15.96
CA GLU A 205 1.60 11.96 17.14
C GLU A 205 1.41 10.44 16.97
N LEU A 206 1.32 9.97 15.72
CA LEU A 206 1.18 8.55 15.37
C LEU A 206 2.50 7.93 14.91
N THR A 207 3.54 8.74 14.68
CA THR A 207 4.83 8.28 14.15
C THR A 207 5.57 7.41 15.19
N PRO A 208 5.90 6.14 14.85
CA PRO A 208 6.69 5.30 15.73
C PRO A 208 8.15 5.79 15.81
N LYS A 209 8.73 5.67 17.00
CA LYS A 209 10.17 5.93 17.21
C LYS A 209 11.04 4.96 16.40
N PRO A 210 12.30 5.31 16.06
CA PRO A 210 13.20 4.44 15.29
C PRO A 210 13.35 3.01 15.85
N ASP A 211 13.42 2.85 17.17
CA ASP A 211 13.56 1.52 17.81
C ASP A 211 12.26 0.68 17.79
N ASN A 212 11.16 1.28 17.34
CA ASN A 212 9.84 0.68 17.34
C ASN A 212 9.41 0.17 15.97
N TYR A 213 10.31 0.09 14.99
CA TYR A 213 10.01 -0.62 13.75
C TYR A 213 11.20 -1.44 13.28
N PHE A 214 10.94 -2.51 12.56
CA PHE A 214 11.96 -3.38 12.00
C PHE A 214 11.46 -4.07 10.75
N TYR A 215 12.39 -4.41 9.86
CA TYR A 215 12.11 -5.20 8.67
C TYR A 215 12.53 -6.65 8.88
N LYS A 216 11.74 -7.58 8.35
CA LYS A 216 12.09 -9.00 8.37
C LYS A 216 11.61 -9.70 7.11
N ARG A 217 12.49 -10.49 6.50
CA ARG A 217 12.12 -11.36 5.37
C ARG A 217 11.29 -12.53 5.90
N HIS A 218 10.31 -12.97 5.13
CA HIS A 218 9.44 -14.07 5.53
C HIS A 218 10.25 -15.34 5.84
N MET A 219 11.28 -15.61 5.03
CA MET A 219 12.16 -16.76 5.21
C MET A 219 13.02 -16.75 6.48
N ASP A 220 13.19 -15.59 7.12
CA ASP A 220 14.00 -15.45 8.35
C ASP A 220 13.14 -15.66 9.62
N HIS A 221 11.84 -15.91 9.48
CA HIS A 221 10.96 -16.16 10.62
C HIS A 221 11.17 -17.54 11.24
N GLN A 222 11.08 -17.58 12.57
CA GLN A 222 11.05 -18.86 13.29
C GLN A 222 9.76 -19.59 12.94
N GLY A 223 9.87 -20.86 12.56
CA GLY A 223 8.75 -21.66 12.08
C GLY A 223 8.47 -21.55 10.58
N PHE A 224 9.22 -20.71 9.83
CA PHE A 224 9.12 -20.70 8.38
C PHE A 224 9.60 -22.04 7.81
N THR A 225 8.74 -22.65 6.99
CA THR A 225 9.05 -23.88 6.27
C THR A 225 8.71 -23.68 4.80
N VAL A 226 9.65 -24.03 3.92
CA VAL A 226 9.41 -23.93 2.48
C VAL A 226 8.54 -25.12 2.06
N PRO A 227 7.35 -24.89 1.47
CA PRO A 227 6.59 -25.98 0.91
C PRO A 227 7.40 -26.72 -0.17
N PRO A 228 7.40 -28.06 -0.20
CA PRO A 228 8.22 -28.83 -1.15
C PRO A 228 8.04 -28.41 -2.61
N GLU A 229 6.82 -28.04 -3.00
CA GLU A 229 6.47 -27.56 -4.34
C GLU A 229 7.07 -26.20 -4.70
N LEU A 230 7.54 -25.43 -3.71
CA LEU A 230 8.14 -24.10 -3.88
C LEU A 230 9.66 -24.09 -3.68
N GLN A 231 10.26 -25.21 -3.28
CA GLN A 231 11.70 -25.29 -3.00
C GLN A 231 12.55 -24.84 -4.20
N ALA A 232 12.21 -25.31 -5.41
CA ALA A 232 12.90 -24.93 -6.64
C ALA A 232 12.82 -23.42 -6.94
N VAL A 233 11.72 -22.76 -6.57
CA VAL A 233 11.55 -21.31 -6.75
C VAL A 233 12.50 -20.55 -5.81
N VAL A 234 12.56 -20.97 -4.56
CA VAL A 234 13.44 -20.37 -3.55
C VAL A 234 14.91 -20.57 -3.92
N ASP A 235 15.29 -21.76 -4.37
CA ASP A 235 16.67 -22.07 -4.74
C ASP A 235 17.12 -21.29 -5.98
N SER A 236 16.25 -21.19 -7.00
CA SER A 236 16.49 -20.34 -8.16
C SER A 236 16.65 -18.87 -7.78
N HIS A 237 15.86 -18.39 -6.82
CA HIS A 237 15.96 -17.01 -6.35
C HIS A 237 17.29 -16.74 -5.65
N LYS A 238 17.69 -17.61 -4.72
CA LYS A 238 18.97 -17.53 -4.01
C LYS A 238 20.16 -17.56 -4.98
N ALA A 239 20.11 -18.39 -6.01
CA ALA A 239 21.15 -18.44 -7.04
C ALA A 239 21.26 -17.10 -7.81
N ARG A 240 20.12 -16.48 -8.14
CA ARG A 240 20.09 -15.18 -8.81
C ARG A 240 20.62 -14.05 -7.92
N GLU A 241 20.25 -14.04 -6.64
CA GLU A 241 20.77 -13.07 -5.67
C GLU A 241 22.29 -13.23 -5.49
N ALA A 242 22.78 -14.46 -5.34
CA ALA A 242 24.20 -14.75 -5.20
C ALA A 242 25.00 -14.29 -6.45
N ALA A 243 24.46 -14.53 -7.64
CA ALA A 243 25.06 -14.06 -8.89
C ALA A 243 25.08 -12.53 -8.98
N ALA A 244 24.00 -11.85 -8.58
CA ALA A 244 23.93 -10.39 -8.55
C ALA A 244 24.93 -9.79 -7.53
N ALA A 245 25.03 -10.39 -6.34
CA ALA A 245 25.98 -9.97 -5.32
C ALA A 245 27.43 -10.21 -5.75
N ALA A 246 27.73 -11.33 -6.43
CA ALA A 246 29.04 -11.60 -6.99
C ALA A 246 29.41 -10.56 -8.06
N LYS A 247 28.48 -10.25 -8.97
CA LYS A 247 28.66 -9.23 -10.00
C LYS A 247 28.92 -7.85 -9.38
N ALA A 248 28.14 -7.44 -8.39
CA ALA A 248 28.32 -6.15 -7.71
C ALA A 248 29.72 -6.03 -7.09
N LYS A 249 30.23 -7.10 -6.47
CA LYS A 249 31.60 -7.13 -5.94
C LYS A 249 32.67 -7.05 -7.03
N THR A 250 32.45 -7.68 -8.18
CA THR A 250 33.38 -7.57 -9.33
C THR A 250 33.38 -6.17 -9.90
N ASP A 251 32.22 -5.55 -10.05
CA ASP A 251 32.07 -4.18 -10.56
C ASP A 251 32.70 -3.16 -9.58
N GLU A 252 32.55 -3.35 -8.27
CA GLU A 252 33.19 -2.53 -7.22
C GLU A 252 34.72 -2.70 -7.20
N ALA A 253 35.22 -3.93 -7.39
CA ALA A 253 36.66 -4.18 -7.49
C ALA A 253 37.28 -3.57 -8.76
N ALA A 254 36.56 -3.58 -9.89
CA ALA A 254 36.98 -2.94 -11.13
C ALA A 254 36.98 -1.40 -11.01
N ALA A 255 36.05 -0.83 -10.24
CA ALA A 255 36.00 0.61 -9.98
C ALA A 255 37.08 1.09 -8.98
N ALA A 256 37.66 0.18 -8.19
CA ALA A 256 38.71 0.47 -7.22
C ALA A 256 40.15 0.30 -7.76
N GLU A 257 40.32 -0.11 -9.03
CA GLU A 257 41.64 -0.20 -9.66
C GLU A 257 42.21 1.23 -9.87
N PRO A 258 43.41 1.55 -9.33
CA PRO A 258 43.91 2.92 -9.31
C PRO A 258 44.22 3.39 -10.73
N ALA A 259 43.77 4.61 -11.05
CA ALA A 259 44.15 5.31 -12.27
C ALA A 259 45.67 5.23 -12.46
N GLN A 260 46.09 4.69 -13.61
CA GLN A 260 47.49 4.58 -13.98
C GLN A 260 48.20 5.94 -13.79
N PRO A 261 49.41 5.97 -13.22
CA PRO A 261 50.15 7.21 -13.08
C PRO A 261 50.40 7.80 -14.47
N THR A 262 49.88 9.01 -14.69
CA THR A 262 50.13 9.81 -15.88
C THR A 262 51.64 9.90 -16.13
N PRO A 263 52.14 9.60 -17.33
CA PRO A 263 53.56 9.71 -17.62
C PRO A 263 54.00 11.17 -17.48
N SER A 264 55.01 11.39 -16.63
CA SER A 264 55.67 12.67 -16.42
C SER A 264 56.11 13.25 -17.76
N GLY A 265 55.63 14.44 -18.10
CA GLY A 265 56.07 15.18 -19.28
C GLY A 265 57.57 15.52 -19.21
N PRO A 266 58.23 15.73 -20.35
CA PRO A 266 59.68 15.93 -20.41
C PRO A 266 60.09 17.22 -19.68
N GLU A 267 61.11 17.09 -18.83
CA GLU A 267 61.74 18.16 -18.07
C GLU A 267 62.39 19.17 -19.02
N ILE A 268 61.86 20.40 -19.06
CA ILE A 268 62.44 21.50 -19.84
C ILE A 268 63.62 22.04 -19.04
N VAL A 269 64.83 21.71 -19.51
CA VAL A 269 66.07 22.29 -18.99
C VAL A 269 66.18 23.73 -19.50
N GLU A 270 66.00 24.72 -18.62
CA GLU A 270 66.29 26.12 -18.91
C GLU A 270 67.80 26.32 -19.13
N VAL A 271 68.16 26.78 -20.32
CA VAL A 271 69.51 27.22 -20.67
C VAL A 271 69.69 28.67 -20.22
N PRO A 272 70.75 29.02 -19.47
CA PRO A 272 70.96 30.39 -19.01
C PRO A 272 71.36 31.31 -20.17
N PRO A 273 70.96 32.60 -20.15
CA PRO A 273 71.27 33.51 -21.23
C PRO A 273 72.76 33.84 -21.24
N SER A 274 73.36 33.63 -22.39
CA SER A 274 74.72 34.04 -22.71
C SER A 274 74.79 35.57 -22.73
N GLY A 275 75.73 36.13 -21.98
CA GLY A 275 75.98 37.56 -21.97
C GLY A 275 76.60 38.04 -23.28
N GLU A 276 76.21 39.23 -23.71
CA GLU A 276 76.99 40.07 -24.61
C GLU A 276 76.95 41.54 -24.17
N LYS A 277 78.17 42.02 -23.87
CA LYS A 277 78.73 43.39 -23.91
C LYS A 277 78.01 44.55 -23.23
#